data_AF-A0A534LZ94-F1
#
_entry.id   AF-A0A534LZ94-F1
#
_cell.length_a   1.000
_cell.length_b   1.000
_cell.length_c   1.000
_cell.angle_alpha   90.00
_cell.angle_beta   90.00
_cell.angle_gamma   90.00
#
_symmetry.space_group_name_H-M   'P 1'
#
loop_
_entity.id
_entity.type
_entity.pdbx_description
1 polymer ?
#
loop_
_entity_poly.entity_id
_entity_poly.type
_entity_poly.pdbx_seq_one_letter_code
_entity_poly.pdbx_strand_id
1 'polypeptide(L)'
;MAVSFSALDKRIERDTRVLHDFLWQGAKERGSALASALLKDARDADAFLRLGGLLRKSAEPLAKGLEKPGNGESLFELLDHAWGLGSATVLASKKDYRRAAGRAKEVVGSASIGVCANAGCFEFVEEWEGGKVEFDPYAGKLAAFLEPKGVLDAPQFKRMLTTVYNFGMNWNGAASQFEQALAARASIAGGGWCLLTAVSIREMLGAAPRFSSSDYAKIIDRIVARL
;
A
#
# COMPACT_ATOMS: atom_id res chain seq x y z
N MET A 1 6.53 -9.29 26.41
CA MET A 1 5.66 -10.23 25.68
C MET A 1 5.68 -9.87 24.21
N ALA A 2 5.87 -10.84 23.31
CA ALA A 2 5.77 -10.60 21.87
C ALA A 2 4.31 -10.31 21.51
N VAL A 3 4.04 -9.21 20.79
CA VAL A 3 2.69 -8.87 20.33
C VAL A 3 2.27 -9.87 19.26
N SER A 4 1.07 -10.44 19.36
CA SER A 4 0.58 -11.40 18.36
C SER A 4 0.25 -10.70 17.05
N PHE A 5 0.34 -11.43 15.92
CA PHE A 5 -0.03 -10.90 14.60
C PHE A 5 -1.43 -10.26 14.60
N SER A 6 -2.44 -10.94 15.15
CA SER A 6 -3.81 -10.44 15.14
C SER A 6 -3.98 -9.15 15.96
N ALA A 7 -3.28 -9.02 17.08
CA ALA A 7 -3.33 -7.81 17.89
C ALA A 7 -2.61 -6.65 17.21
N LEU A 8 -1.48 -6.93 16.54
CA LEU A 8 -0.74 -5.93 15.78
C LEU A 8 -1.52 -5.46 14.55
N ASP A 9 -2.09 -6.39 13.79
CA ASP A 9 -2.88 -6.14 12.58
C ASP A 9 -4.05 -5.20 12.85
N LYS A 10 -4.89 -5.57 13.83
CA LYS A 10 -6.04 -4.73 14.25
C LYS A 10 -5.64 -3.34 14.70
N ARG A 11 -4.49 -3.21 15.35
CA ARG A 11 -4.02 -1.93 15.89
C ARG A 11 -3.53 -1.01 14.78
N ILE A 12 -2.68 -1.53 13.89
CA ILE A 12 -2.14 -0.77 12.78
C ILE A 12 -3.26 -0.32 11.84
N GLU A 13 -4.19 -1.22 11.47
CA GLU A 13 -5.35 -0.85 10.65
C GLU A 13 -6.21 0.28 11.26
N ARG A 14 -6.40 0.23 12.58
CA ARG A 14 -7.14 1.27 13.29
C ARG A 14 -6.37 2.59 13.23
N ASP A 15 -5.09 2.58 13.57
CA ASP A 15 -4.29 3.80 13.70
C ASP A 15 -4.00 4.42 12.31
N THR A 16 -3.84 3.62 11.24
CA THR A 16 -3.76 4.13 9.86
C THR A 16 -5.09 4.68 9.36
N ARG A 17 -6.24 4.09 9.75
CA ARG A 17 -7.56 4.66 9.44
C ARG A 17 -7.79 5.99 10.16
N VAL A 18 -7.38 6.07 11.43
CA VAL A 18 -7.44 7.32 12.18
C VAL A 18 -6.58 8.40 11.52
N LEU A 19 -5.38 8.04 11.04
CA LEU A 19 -4.55 8.95 10.25
C LEU A 19 -5.26 9.40 8.95
N HIS A 20 -5.89 8.47 8.23
CA HIS A 20 -6.68 8.81 7.05
C HIS A 20 -7.78 9.84 7.38
N ASP A 21 -8.55 9.60 8.44
CA ASP A 21 -9.64 10.50 8.84
C ASP A 21 -9.12 11.87 9.32
N PHE A 22 -7.95 11.88 9.97
CA PHE A 22 -7.26 13.11 10.34
C PHE A 22 -6.88 13.95 9.10
N LEU A 23 -6.36 13.31 8.04
CA LEU A 23 -5.88 13.99 6.84
C LEU A 23 -7.03 14.48 5.93
N TRP A 24 -8.05 13.64 5.74
CA TRP A 24 -9.05 13.87 4.68
C TRP A 24 -10.48 14.05 5.18
N GLN A 25 -10.78 13.76 6.45
CA GLN A 25 -12.13 13.91 7.04
C GLN A 25 -12.19 14.99 8.13
N GLY A 26 -11.08 15.71 8.38
CA GLY A 26 -11.03 16.81 9.35
C GLY A 26 -11.19 16.38 10.82
N ALA A 27 -10.83 15.13 11.15
CA ALA A 27 -10.90 14.64 12.52
C ALA A 27 -10.00 15.46 13.47
N LYS A 28 -10.55 15.92 14.59
CA LYS A 28 -9.87 16.81 15.56
C LYS A 28 -8.96 16.07 16.55
N GLU A 29 -8.31 15.00 16.11
CA GLU A 29 -7.40 14.28 17.00
C GLU A 29 -6.20 15.12 17.43
N ARG A 30 -5.65 14.81 18.61
CA ARG A 30 -4.41 15.43 19.07
C ARG A 30 -3.26 14.86 18.24
N GLY A 31 -2.78 15.62 17.25
CA GLY A 31 -1.74 15.19 16.31
C GLY A 31 -0.48 14.59 16.97
N SER A 32 -0.13 15.02 18.19
CA SER A 32 0.99 14.44 18.95
C SER A 32 0.73 13.02 19.49
N ALA A 33 -0.50 12.72 19.91
CA ALA A 33 -0.89 11.39 20.35
C ALA A 33 -0.97 10.42 19.16
N LEU A 34 -1.56 10.87 18.06
CA LEU A 34 -1.62 10.13 16.80
C LEU A 34 -0.22 9.83 16.26
N ALA A 35 0.65 10.84 16.16
CA ALA A 35 2.04 10.65 15.74
C ALA A 35 2.78 9.64 16.64
N SER A 36 2.57 9.68 17.95
CA SER A 36 3.18 8.73 18.89
C SER A 36 2.69 7.30 18.68
N ALA A 37 1.39 7.12 18.41
CA ALA A 37 0.79 5.82 18.10
C ALA A 37 1.36 5.25 16.80
N LEU A 38 1.38 6.05 15.73
CA LEU A 38 1.92 5.66 14.42
C LEU A 38 3.41 5.31 14.49
N LEU A 39 4.20 6.02 15.31
CA LEU A 39 5.62 5.67 15.51
C LEU A 39 5.82 4.38 16.27
N LYS A 40 4.94 4.08 17.23
CA LYS A 40 4.93 2.79 17.91
C LYS A 40 4.56 1.68 16.93
N ASP A 41 3.59 1.91 16.06
CA ASP A 41 3.19 0.98 15.01
C ASP A 41 4.28 0.72 14.00
N ALA A 42 4.94 1.77 13.49
CA ALA A 42 6.09 1.64 12.61
C ALA A 42 7.19 0.78 13.24
N ARG A 43 7.49 0.98 14.54
CA ARG A 43 8.49 0.21 15.28
C ARG A 43 8.09 -1.25 15.46
N ASP A 44 6.86 -1.50 15.86
CA ASP A 44 6.38 -2.86 16.11
C ASP A 44 6.24 -3.64 14.79
N ALA A 45 5.77 -3.00 13.72
CA ALA A 45 5.73 -3.55 12.37
C ALA A 45 7.14 -3.87 11.84
N ASP A 46 8.09 -2.94 11.99
CA ASP A 46 9.48 -3.13 11.59
C ASP A 46 10.10 -4.37 12.27
N ALA A 47 9.94 -4.48 13.59
CA ALA A 47 10.43 -5.61 14.36
C ALA A 47 9.74 -6.93 13.96
N PHE A 48 8.41 -6.91 13.81
CA PHE A 48 7.62 -8.08 13.43
C PHE A 48 7.99 -8.60 12.03
N LEU A 49 8.13 -7.68 11.06
CA LEU A 49 8.50 -7.99 9.69
C LEU A 49 10.00 -8.15 9.48
N ARG A 50 10.82 -7.93 10.52
CA ARG A 50 12.29 -8.01 10.51
C ARG A 50 12.93 -7.08 9.47
N LEU A 51 12.45 -5.84 9.41
CA LEU A 51 12.88 -4.85 8.40
C LEU A 51 14.18 -4.11 8.78
N GLY A 52 14.83 -4.46 9.90
CA GLY A 52 16.14 -3.95 10.28
C GLY A 52 16.16 -2.45 10.60
N GLY A 53 15.03 -1.90 11.05
CA GLY A 53 14.85 -0.50 11.42
C GLY A 53 14.52 0.43 10.25
N LEU A 54 14.42 -0.06 9.01
CA LEU A 54 14.14 0.77 7.84
C LEU A 54 12.79 1.46 7.93
N LEU A 55 11.72 0.71 8.25
CA LEU A 55 10.37 1.26 8.32
C LEU A 55 10.26 2.29 9.44
N ARG A 56 10.80 1.96 10.62
CA ARG A 56 10.80 2.88 11.77
C ARG A 56 11.55 4.19 11.44
N LYS A 57 12.72 4.09 10.81
CA LYS A 57 13.55 5.26 10.48
C LYS A 57 12.89 6.14 9.42
N SER A 58 12.21 5.55 8.43
CA SER A 58 11.46 6.29 7.41
C SER A 58 10.22 6.97 7.97
N ALA A 59 9.52 6.34 8.93
CA ALA A 59 8.33 6.90 9.56
C ALA A 59 8.64 8.05 10.54
N GLU A 60 9.79 8.01 11.22
CA GLU A 60 10.18 8.97 12.25
C GLU A 60 10.13 10.45 11.82
N PRO A 61 10.79 10.88 10.74
CA PRO A 61 10.75 12.27 10.30
C PRO A 61 9.34 12.69 9.82
N LEU A 62 8.57 11.78 9.23
CA LEU A 62 7.22 12.07 8.74
C LEU A 62 6.26 12.33 9.90
N ALA A 63 6.27 11.47 10.93
CA ALA A 63 5.40 11.65 12.09
C ALA A 63 5.78 12.87 12.94
N LYS A 64 7.08 13.18 13.09
CA LYS A 64 7.54 14.40 13.77
C LYS A 64 7.09 15.68 13.07
N GLY A 65 6.96 15.62 11.75
CA GLY A 65 6.47 16.71 10.93
C GLY A 65 5.09 16.44 10.36
N LEU A 66 4.18 15.78 11.10
CA LEU A 66 2.90 15.29 10.58
C LEU A 66 2.07 16.40 9.90
N GLU A 67 2.08 17.61 10.46
CA GLU A 67 1.34 18.78 9.95
C GLU A 67 2.00 19.44 8.73
N LYS A 68 3.21 19.03 8.33
CA LYS A 68 3.87 19.58 7.14
C LYS A 68 3.22 19.00 5.88
N PRO A 69 2.99 19.82 4.83
CA PRO A 69 2.35 19.35 3.61
C PRO A 69 3.04 18.11 2.99
N GLY A 70 2.25 17.05 2.77
CA GLY A 70 2.69 15.79 2.17
C GLY A 70 3.30 14.79 3.16
N ASN A 71 3.60 15.18 4.40
CA ASN A 71 4.21 14.26 5.38
C ASN A 71 3.19 13.24 5.91
N GLY A 72 1.97 13.68 6.21
CA GLY A 72 0.92 12.80 6.70
C GLY A 72 0.50 11.77 5.66
N GLU A 73 0.31 12.20 4.42
CA GLU A 73 -0.03 11.35 3.28
C GLU A 73 1.09 10.33 3.01
N SER A 74 2.35 10.78 3.03
CA SER A 74 3.50 9.88 2.87
C SER A 74 3.64 8.90 4.03
N LEU A 75 3.27 9.29 5.26
CA LEU A 75 3.29 8.41 6.43
C LEU A 75 2.19 7.36 6.34
N PHE A 76 0.99 7.78 5.91
CA PHE A 76 -0.13 6.89 5.65
C PHE A 76 0.29 5.83 4.62
N GLU A 77 0.75 6.25 3.44
CA GLU A 77 1.20 5.33 2.39
C GLU A 77 2.32 4.40 2.87
N LEU A 78 3.34 4.93 3.54
CA LEU A 78 4.45 4.12 4.04
C LEU A 78 3.98 3.00 4.97
N LEU A 79 3.07 3.31 5.91
CA LEU A 79 2.59 2.34 6.90
C LEU A 79 1.54 1.40 6.29
N ASP A 80 0.57 1.94 5.56
CA ASP A 80 -0.50 1.19 4.89
C ASP A 80 0.08 0.18 3.89
N HIS A 81 1.01 0.60 3.04
CA HIS A 81 1.58 -0.27 2.01
C HIS A 81 2.52 -1.32 2.62
N ALA A 82 3.44 -0.91 3.51
CA ALA A 82 4.39 -1.84 4.12
C ALA A 82 3.69 -2.85 5.03
N TRP A 83 2.73 -2.42 5.86
CA TRP A 83 1.97 -3.33 6.70
C TRP A 83 0.98 -4.17 5.90
N GLY A 84 0.24 -3.59 4.96
CA GLY A 84 -0.69 -4.31 4.10
C GLY A 84 -0.02 -5.46 3.37
N LEU A 85 1.10 -5.19 2.68
CA LEU A 85 1.85 -6.22 1.98
C LEU A 85 2.55 -7.19 2.94
N GLY A 86 3.12 -6.68 4.03
CA GLY A 86 3.74 -7.49 5.08
C GLY A 86 2.77 -8.50 5.70
N SER A 87 1.56 -8.06 6.03
CA SER A 87 0.49 -8.88 6.58
C SER A 87 0.01 -9.93 5.57
N ALA A 88 0.00 -9.61 4.27
CA ALA A 88 -0.29 -10.57 3.22
C ALA A 88 0.66 -11.77 3.23
N THR A 89 1.98 -11.53 3.41
CA THR A 89 2.98 -12.62 3.54
C THR A 89 2.71 -13.51 4.75
N VAL A 90 2.27 -12.92 5.86
CA VAL A 90 1.94 -13.66 7.09
C VAL A 90 0.69 -14.51 6.89
N LEU A 91 -0.34 -13.96 6.26
CA LEU A 91 -1.57 -14.70 5.92
C LEU A 91 -1.28 -15.87 4.98
N ALA A 92 -0.46 -15.65 3.95
CA ALA A 92 -0.01 -16.70 3.04
C ALA A 92 0.74 -17.82 3.78
N SER A 93 1.65 -17.48 4.70
CA SER A 93 2.37 -18.48 5.52
C SER A 93 1.44 -19.32 6.41
N LYS A 94 0.26 -18.77 6.76
CA LYS A 94 -0.80 -19.45 7.52
C LYS A 94 -1.83 -20.15 6.63
N LYS A 95 -1.58 -20.22 5.31
CA LYS A 95 -2.46 -20.79 4.29
C LYS A 95 -3.81 -20.06 4.14
N ASP A 96 -3.91 -18.83 4.64
CA ASP A 96 -5.07 -17.96 4.46
C ASP A 96 -4.90 -17.15 3.16
N TYR A 97 -4.87 -17.88 2.04
CA TYR A 97 -4.50 -17.34 0.73
C TYR A 97 -5.48 -16.30 0.20
N ARG A 98 -6.78 -16.49 0.46
CA ARG A 98 -7.82 -15.53 0.07
C ARG A 98 -7.60 -14.18 0.75
N ARG A 99 -7.34 -14.17 2.06
CA ARG A 99 -7.10 -12.90 2.77
C ARG A 99 -5.74 -12.32 2.41
N ALA A 100 -4.74 -13.14 2.11
CA ALA A 100 -3.47 -12.65 1.58
C ALA A 100 -3.65 -11.90 0.24
N ALA A 101 -4.42 -12.45 -0.70
CA ALA A 101 -4.75 -11.78 -1.95
C ALA A 101 -5.63 -10.53 -1.72
N GLY A 102 -6.56 -10.57 -0.77
CA GLY A 102 -7.35 -9.41 -0.36
C GLY A 102 -6.49 -8.24 0.13
N ARG A 103 -5.47 -8.51 0.93
CA ARG A 103 -4.49 -7.50 1.37
C ARG A 103 -3.70 -6.89 0.21
N ALA A 104 -3.21 -7.72 -0.70
CA ALA A 104 -2.48 -7.24 -1.86
C ALA A 104 -3.38 -6.34 -2.75
N LYS A 105 -4.66 -6.71 -2.92
CA LYS A 105 -5.68 -5.89 -3.61
C LYS A 105 -5.84 -4.51 -2.96
N GLU A 106 -6.04 -4.46 -1.64
CA GLU A 106 -6.19 -3.20 -0.90
C GLU A 106 -4.98 -2.28 -1.12
N VAL A 107 -3.78 -2.83 -1.01
CA VAL A 107 -2.51 -2.10 -1.18
C VAL A 107 -2.36 -1.53 -2.59
N VAL A 108 -2.67 -2.29 -3.66
CA VAL A 108 -2.55 -1.78 -5.03
C VAL A 108 -3.61 -0.74 -5.37
N GLY A 109 -4.82 -0.85 -4.78
CA GLY A 109 -5.84 0.19 -4.88
C GLY A 109 -5.39 1.49 -4.21
N SER A 110 -4.89 1.40 -2.98
CA SER A 110 -4.30 2.53 -2.25
C SER A 110 -3.16 3.21 -3.04
N ALA A 111 -2.26 2.41 -3.61
CA ALA A 111 -1.15 2.93 -4.41
C ALA A 111 -1.61 3.61 -5.71
N SER A 112 -2.61 3.07 -6.41
CA SER A 112 -3.13 3.70 -7.63
C SER A 112 -3.85 5.02 -7.34
N ILE A 113 -4.52 5.14 -6.18
CA ILE A 113 -5.08 6.41 -5.70
C ILE A 113 -3.99 7.46 -5.52
N GLY A 114 -2.88 7.10 -4.87
CA GLY A 114 -1.74 8.00 -4.68
C GLY A 114 -1.12 8.48 -6.01
N VAL A 115 -1.08 7.61 -7.04
CA VAL A 115 -0.66 8.01 -8.39
C VAL A 115 -1.67 8.97 -9.01
N CYS A 116 -2.98 8.68 -8.95
CA CYS A 116 -4.02 9.55 -9.48
C CYS A 116 -4.00 10.95 -8.86
N ALA A 117 -3.93 11.02 -7.53
CA ALA A 117 -3.89 12.28 -6.79
C ALA A 117 -2.72 13.16 -7.23
N ASN A 118 -1.53 12.58 -7.37
CA ASN A 118 -0.32 13.31 -7.76
C ASN A 118 -0.25 13.60 -9.27
N ALA A 119 -0.86 12.78 -10.11
CA ALA A 119 -0.94 13.01 -11.55
C ALA A 119 -1.95 14.10 -11.94
N GLY A 120 -2.86 14.46 -11.02
CA GLY A 120 -3.94 15.42 -11.24
C GLY A 120 -5.16 14.82 -11.94
N CYS A 121 -5.49 13.56 -11.62
CA CYS A 121 -6.66 12.86 -12.16
C CYS A 121 -7.48 12.17 -11.05
N PHE A 122 -7.70 12.87 -9.94
CA PHE A 122 -8.40 12.32 -8.77
C PHE A 122 -9.88 12.01 -9.06
N GLU A 123 -10.49 12.67 -10.05
CA GLU A 123 -11.84 12.39 -10.53
C GLU A 123 -12.00 10.93 -11.00
N PHE A 124 -10.92 10.29 -11.49
CA PHE A 124 -10.97 8.86 -11.86
C PHE A 124 -11.14 7.97 -10.64
N VAL A 125 -10.56 8.36 -9.50
CA VAL A 125 -10.73 7.66 -8.21
C VAL A 125 -12.16 7.83 -7.72
N GLU A 126 -12.70 9.04 -7.79
CA GLU A 126 -14.09 9.32 -7.36
C GLU A 126 -15.13 8.51 -8.16
N GLU A 127 -14.90 8.31 -9.46
CA GLU A 127 -15.74 7.44 -10.27
C GLU A 127 -15.67 5.97 -9.85
N TRP A 128 -14.47 5.47 -9.56
CA TRP A 128 -14.25 4.09 -9.16
C TRP A 128 -14.77 3.80 -7.74
N GLU A 129 -14.34 4.57 -6.75
CA GLU A 129 -14.77 4.44 -5.34
C GLU A 129 -16.27 4.74 -5.20
N GLY A 130 -16.83 5.60 -6.07
CA GLY A 130 -18.27 5.85 -6.18
C GLY A 130 -19.07 4.76 -6.89
N GLY A 131 -18.42 3.68 -7.37
CA GLY A 131 -19.08 2.55 -8.03
C GLY A 131 -19.60 2.83 -9.44
N LYS A 132 -19.17 3.92 -10.08
CA LYS A 132 -19.58 4.26 -11.46
C LYS A 132 -18.84 3.41 -12.50
N VAL A 133 -17.63 2.98 -12.17
CA VAL A 133 -16.79 2.14 -13.03
C VAL A 133 -16.12 1.03 -12.23
N GLU A 134 -15.90 -0.11 -12.87
CA GLU A 134 -15.08 -1.18 -12.33
C GLU A 134 -13.59 -0.80 -12.29
N PHE A 135 -12.79 -1.57 -11.55
CA PHE A 135 -11.36 -1.28 -11.39
C PHE A 135 -10.55 -1.34 -12.69
N ASP A 136 -10.82 -2.29 -13.60
CA ASP A 136 -10.06 -2.37 -14.86
C ASP A 136 -10.27 -1.16 -15.79
N PRO A 137 -11.51 -0.68 -16.00
CA PRO A 137 -11.75 0.61 -16.66
C PRO A 137 -11.03 1.78 -15.98
N TYR A 138 -11.06 1.87 -14.65
CA TYR A 138 -10.33 2.88 -13.88
C TYR A 138 -8.82 2.83 -14.14
N ALA A 139 -8.20 1.65 -14.01
CA ALA A 139 -6.78 1.45 -14.26
C ALA A 139 -6.41 1.78 -15.72
N GLY A 140 -7.32 1.48 -16.67
CA GLY A 140 -7.19 1.87 -18.07
C GLY A 140 -7.16 3.38 -18.27
N LYS A 141 -8.09 4.13 -17.64
CA LYS A 141 -8.09 5.61 -17.67
C LYS A 141 -6.80 6.18 -17.09
N LEU A 142 -6.35 5.66 -15.95
CA LEU A 142 -5.09 6.07 -15.33
C LEU A 142 -3.90 5.87 -16.28
N ALA A 143 -3.76 4.68 -16.87
CA ALA A 143 -2.65 4.41 -17.77
C ALA A 143 -2.67 5.30 -19.02
N ALA A 144 -3.83 5.46 -19.66
CA ALA A 144 -4.00 6.35 -20.80
C ALA A 144 -3.69 7.82 -20.47
N PHE A 145 -3.89 8.24 -19.23
CA PHE A 145 -3.54 9.58 -18.75
C PHE A 145 -2.05 9.76 -18.43
N LEU A 146 -1.37 8.67 -18.06
CA LEU A 146 0.06 8.67 -17.74
C LEU A 146 0.95 8.58 -18.99
N GLU A 147 0.52 7.86 -20.04
CA GLU A 147 1.31 7.68 -21.26
C GLU A 147 1.75 9.01 -21.92
N PRO A 148 0.86 9.99 -22.15
CA PRO A 148 1.25 11.28 -22.74
C PRO A 148 2.20 12.09 -21.84
N LYS A 149 2.29 11.76 -20.55
CA LYS A 149 3.20 12.38 -19.58
C LYS A 149 4.59 11.73 -19.56
N GLY A 150 4.87 10.81 -20.49
CA GLY A 150 6.17 10.15 -20.65
C GLY A 150 6.35 8.91 -19.78
N VAL A 151 5.30 8.43 -19.11
CA VAL A 151 5.35 7.20 -18.31
C VAL A 151 5.16 5.99 -19.23
N LEU A 152 6.24 5.53 -19.84
CA LEU A 152 6.20 4.45 -20.83
C LEU A 152 5.76 3.10 -20.27
N ASP A 153 5.97 2.87 -18.97
CA ASP A 153 5.56 1.64 -18.28
C ASP A 153 4.08 1.63 -17.87
N ALA A 154 3.30 2.68 -18.18
CA ALA A 154 1.89 2.79 -17.82
C ALA A 154 1.03 1.58 -18.26
N PRO A 155 1.17 1.00 -19.48
CA PRO A 155 0.48 -0.23 -19.85
C PRO A 155 0.83 -1.43 -18.97
N GLN A 156 2.11 -1.57 -18.59
CA GLN A 156 2.55 -2.66 -17.73
C GLN A 156 2.05 -2.46 -16.30
N PHE A 157 2.05 -1.22 -15.83
CA PHE A 157 1.46 -0.84 -14.55
C PHE A 157 -0.02 -1.21 -14.49
N LYS A 158 -0.80 -0.84 -15.51
CA LYS A 158 -2.21 -1.24 -15.66
C LYS A 158 -2.41 -2.74 -15.56
N ARG A 159 -1.66 -3.52 -16.36
CA ARG A 159 -1.77 -4.98 -16.38
C ARG A 159 -1.53 -5.58 -14.99
N MET A 160 -0.52 -5.11 -14.28
CA MET A 160 -0.20 -5.63 -12.96
C MET A 160 -1.23 -5.22 -11.90
N LEU A 161 -1.65 -3.95 -11.89
CA LEU A 161 -2.72 -3.46 -11.02
C LEU A 161 -3.98 -4.33 -11.17
N THR A 162 -4.48 -4.48 -12.41
CA THR A 162 -5.67 -5.29 -12.70
C THR A 162 -5.48 -6.74 -12.27
N THR A 163 -4.31 -7.34 -12.51
CA THR A 163 -4.03 -8.73 -12.15
C THR A 163 -4.09 -8.94 -10.64
N VAL A 164 -3.38 -8.11 -9.87
CA VAL A 164 -3.37 -8.20 -8.40
C VAL A 164 -4.76 -7.94 -7.83
N TYR A 165 -5.46 -6.94 -8.37
CA TYR A 165 -6.80 -6.59 -7.92
C TYR A 165 -7.80 -7.74 -8.16
N ASN A 166 -7.73 -8.38 -9.33
CA ASN A 166 -8.59 -9.50 -9.69
C ASN A 166 -8.33 -10.75 -8.85
N PHE A 167 -7.08 -11.02 -8.44
CA PHE A 167 -6.82 -12.09 -7.47
C PHE A 167 -7.59 -11.85 -6.16
N GLY A 168 -7.60 -10.62 -5.63
CA GLY A 168 -8.33 -10.32 -4.40
C GLY A 168 -9.85 -10.30 -4.55
N MET A 169 -10.37 -9.83 -5.69
CA MET A 169 -11.82 -9.74 -5.94
C MET A 169 -12.45 -11.08 -6.33
N ASN A 170 -11.82 -11.80 -7.26
CA ASN A 170 -12.38 -12.97 -7.92
C ASN A 170 -11.65 -14.26 -7.48
N TRP A 171 -11.47 -14.43 -6.17
CA TRP A 171 -10.72 -15.56 -5.62
C TRP A 171 -11.40 -16.90 -5.91
N ASN A 172 -10.73 -17.77 -6.67
CA ASN A 172 -11.20 -19.13 -6.91
C ASN A 172 -10.89 -20.04 -5.71
N GLY A 173 -11.82 -20.12 -4.76
CA GLY A 173 -11.71 -21.00 -3.60
C GLY A 173 -11.80 -22.50 -3.93
N ALA A 174 -12.24 -22.87 -5.14
CA ALA A 174 -12.37 -24.26 -5.58
C ALA A 174 -11.08 -24.81 -6.22
N ALA A 175 -10.10 -23.95 -6.52
CA ALA A 175 -8.80 -24.37 -7.06
C ALA A 175 -8.02 -25.22 -6.05
N SER A 176 -7.05 -25.99 -6.53
CA SER A 176 -6.18 -26.79 -5.65
C SER A 176 -5.42 -25.91 -4.66
N GLN A 177 -4.97 -26.48 -3.54
CA GLN A 177 -4.16 -25.73 -2.58
C GLN A 177 -2.85 -25.20 -3.18
N PHE A 178 -2.28 -25.91 -4.16
CA PHE A 178 -1.08 -25.47 -4.87
C PHE A 178 -1.35 -24.25 -5.76
N GLU A 179 -2.45 -24.26 -6.52
CA GLU A 179 -2.88 -23.12 -7.34
C GLU A 179 -3.19 -21.91 -6.46
N GLN A 180 -3.90 -22.11 -5.35
CA GLN A 180 -4.20 -21.05 -4.40
C GLN A 180 -2.93 -20.46 -3.78
N ALA A 181 -1.97 -21.30 -3.38
CA ALA A 181 -0.69 -20.84 -2.86
C ALA A 181 0.11 -20.06 -3.91
N LEU A 182 0.12 -20.52 -5.17
CA LEU A 182 0.80 -19.82 -6.26
C LEU A 182 0.13 -18.49 -6.59
N ALA A 183 -1.20 -18.44 -6.65
CA ALA A 183 -1.97 -17.22 -6.88
C ALA A 183 -1.73 -16.18 -5.78
N ALA A 184 -1.70 -16.58 -4.51
CA ALA A 184 -1.39 -15.66 -3.40
C ALA A 184 0.04 -15.10 -3.51
N ARG A 185 1.05 -15.94 -3.80
CA ARG A 185 2.43 -15.48 -3.98
C ARG A 185 2.57 -14.54 -5.18
N ALA A 186 1.93 -14.85 -6.30
CA ALA A 186 1.90 -13.99 -7.48
C ALA A 186 1.23 -12.65 -7.20
N SER A 187 0.10 -12.65 -6.47
CA SER A 187 -0.60 -11.44 -6.03
C SER A 187 0.27 -10.56 -5.12
N ILE A 188 0.98 -11.15 -4.15
CA ILE A 188 1.89 -10.40 -3.26
C ILE A 188 3.10 -9.84 -4.01
N ALA A 189 3.75 -10.64 -4.85
CA ALA A 189 4.89 -10.17 -5.65
C ALA A 189 4.48 -9.07 -6.63
N GLY A 190 3.34 -9.24 -7.31
CA GLY A 190 2.75 -8.21 -8.17
C GLY A 190 2.39 -6.93 -7.41
N GLY A 191 1.83 -7.06 -6.21
CA GLY A 191 1.55 -5.93 -5.33
C GLY A 191 2.83 -5.17 -4.95
N GLY A 192 3.89 -5.88 -4.58
CA GLY A 192 5.21 -5.29 -4.33
C GLY A 192 5.76 -4.53 -5.54
N TRP A 193 5.66 -5.11 -6.73
CA TRP A 193 6.08 -4.43 -7.97
C TRP A 193 5.25 -3.16 -8.21
N CYS A 194 3.92 -3.21 -8.06
CA CYS A 194 3.05 -2.05 -8.21
C CYS A 194 3.41 -0.91 -7.25
N LEU A 195 3.78 -1.22 -6.00
CA LEU A 195 4.21 -0.21 -5.04
C LEU A 195 5.48 0.52 -5.49
N LEU A 196 6.47 -0.21 -5.97
CA LEU A 196 7.72 0.40 -6.47
C LEU A 196 7.44 1.26 -7.70
N THR A 197 6.67 0.74 -8.65
CA THR A 197 6.31 1.46 -9.86
C THR A 197 5.49 2.72 -9.54
N ALA A 198 4.57 2.67 -8.58
CA ALA A 198 3.79 3.83 -8.15
C ALA A 198 4.69 4.96 -7.61
N VAL A 199 5.72 4.63 -6.81
CA VAL A 199 6.71 5.60 -6.33
C VAL A 199 7.51 6.17 -7.50
N SER A 200 8.03 5.33 -8.39
CA SER A 200 8.80 5.79 -9.56
C SER A 200 7.99 6.68 -10.50
N ILE A 201 6.71 6.37 -10.73
CA ILE A 201 5.80 7.23 -11.51
C ILE A 201 5.70 8.60 -10.86
N ARG A 202 5.50 8.68 -9.55
CA ARG A 202 5.35 9.94 -8.83
C ARG A 202 6.65 10.74 -8.79
N GLU A 203 7.79 10.08 -8.71
CA GLU A 203 9.11 10.72 -8.88
C GLU A 203 9.25 11.36 -10.27
N MET A 204 8.90 10.64 -11.34
CA MET A 204 8.94 11.16 -12.71
C MET A 204 8.01 12.37 -12.91
N LEU A 205 6.87 12.39 -12.21
CA LEU A 205 5.91 13.51 -12.24
C LEU A 205 6.32 14.69 -11.34
N GLY A 206 7.48 14.64 -10.68
CA GLY A 206 7.96 15.70 -9.78
C GLY A 206 7.19 15.79 -8.46
N ALA A 207 6.46 14.74 -8.10
CA ALA A 207 5.57 14.68 -6.94
C ALA A 207 5.91 13.47 -6.06
N ALA A 208 7.20 13.23 -5.83
CA ALA A 208 7.69 12.11 -5.03
C ALA A 208 7.12 12.11 -3.60
N PRO A 209 6.87 10.93 -3.00
CA PRO A 209 6.60 10.82 -1.57
C PRO A 209 7.72 11.44 -0.73
N ARG A 210 7.41 11.78 0.52
CA ARG A 210 8.36 12.41 1.46
C ARG A 210 9.33 11.41 2.12
N PHE A 211 9.22 10.12 1.82
CA PHE A 211 10.19 9.10 2.21
C PHE A 211 11.18 8.79 1.08
N SER A 212 12.33 8.22 1.44
CA SER A 212 13.35 7.75 0.49
C SER A 212 12.83 6.58 -0.35
N SER A 213 12.81 6.72 -1.67
CA SER A 213 12.44 5.65 -2.61
C SER A 213 13.39 4.45 -2.52
N SER A 214 14.69 4.68 -2.31
CA SER A 214 15.68 3.61 -2.11
C SER A 214 15.39 2.78 -0.85
N ASP A 215 15.05 3.44 0.26
CA ASP A 215 14.76 2.70 1.50
C ASP A 215 13.39 2.03 1.45
N TYR A 216 12.41 2.67 0.81
CA TYR A 216 11.12 2.05 0.52
C TYR A 216 11.28 0.79 -0.33
N ALA A 217 12.11 0.84 -1.38
CA ALA A 217 12.40 -0.33 -2.21
C ALA A 217 13.00 -1.49 -1.40
N LYS A 218 13.95 -1.21 -0.50
CA LYS A 218 14.52 -2.22 0.40
C LYS A 218 13.48 -2.79 1.37
N ILE A 219 12.52 -1.99 1.84
CA ILE A 219 11.43 -2.45 2.70
C ILE A 219 10.54 -3.44 1.92
N ILE A 220 10.09 -3.07 0.72
CA ILE A 220 9.23 -3.93 -0.10
C ILE A 220 9.95 -5.21 -0.52
N ASP A 221 11.21 -5.12 -0.94
CA ASP A 221 12.03 -6.29 -1.29
C ASP A 221 12.13 -7.28 -0.11
N ARG A 222 12.43 -6.78 1.09
CA ARG A 222 12.47 -7.61 2.32
C ARG A 222 11.13 -8.23 2.67
N ILE A 223 10.02 -7.55 2.38
CA ILE A 223 8.67 -8.10 2.58
C ILE A 223 8.44 -9.25 1.59
N VAL A 224 8.66 -9.01 0.29
CA VAL A 224 8.41 -9.98 -0.77
C VAL A 224 9.34 -11.19 -0.67
N ALA A 225 10.57 -11.02 -0.20
CA ALA A 225 11.53 -12.11 0.03
C ALA A 225 11.09 -13.13 1.11
N ARG A 226 9.96 -12.89 1.80
CA ARG A 226 9.38 -13.80 2.80
C ARG A 226 8.41 -14.83 2.21
N LEU A 227 8.15 -14.79 0.90
CA LEU A 227 7.23 -15.69 0.19
C LEU A 227 7.76 -17.12 0.05
#